data_AF-A0A1F7QTQ4-F1
#
_entry.id   AF-A0A1F7QTQ4-F1
#
_cell.length_a   1.000
_cell.length_b   1.000
_cell.length_c   1.000
_cell.angle_alpha   90.00
_cell.angle_beta   90.00
_cell.angle_gamma   90.00
#
_symmetry.space_group_name_H-M   'P 1'
#
loop_
_entity.id
_entity.type
_entity.pdbx_description
1 polymer ?
#
loop_
_entity_poly.entity_id
_entity_poly.type
_entity_poly.pdbx_seq_one_letter_code
_entity_poly.pdbx_strand_id
1 'polypeptide(L)'
;MARLPQPGGDSGNWGDILNDYLSQALKADGQLKDNAVTANVLAPNSVTNAALADDSANASIIADSSVALAKLSSTVQTSLSKADSALQSAPVTKVNDMTGDVILTKSDIGLGSVDNVSDGDKPISVATQTALDAKVSVVTGTNIVYARGSGGTDISVGFSSGTGASTIMYRTTGGVSSINTPTAATHITNKQYVDAADALLAPLASPALTGTPTAPTATAGTTTTQLATTAFVATAVATSVTSVSVSSNQGVTASVTNATTTPAITIGLGAIAPTSMTTTGTTQSLQHTATNGTLTTTLTSNNLQFNRTAASYIDQSGTGGTIVLRTRDTAGTADVNRMTFTSGNTSSIQITNASLNLADSVNIDLGTTTGSKIGTATTQKIGFFNATPIVQPAATTDLGTVLSNLGLRVSGTGYSLALSGSFASAGSVRSASASTTTTATLTTGSVEYQLCNATAGAYTITLPTTTTAGYRFTIKKVDSSANAVTIAGTIDGATNYTLATQYKYVTLISTTASGSWFIVGGN
;
A
#
# COMPACT_ATOMS: atom_id res chain seq x y z
N MET A 1 46.42 -36.22 -75.92
CA MET A 1 45.82 -36.76 -74.68
C MET A 1 44.35 -36.40 -74.71
N ALA A 2 43.45 -37.38 -74.64
CA ALA A 2 42.02 -37.11 -74.64
C ALA A 2 41.65 -36.57 -73.24
N ARG A 3 41.29 -35.28 -73.18
CA ARG A 3 40.68 -34.73 -71.97
C ARG A 3 39.35 -35.44 -71.78
N LEU A 4 39.08 -35.88 -70.55
CA LEU A 4 37.79 -36.45 -70.21
C LEU A 4 36.72 -35.39 -70.49
N PRO A 5 35.60 -35.77 -71.14
CA PRO A 5 34.56 -34.82 -71.50
C PRO A 5 34.03 -34.04 -70.31
N GLN A 6 33.84 -32.73 -70.48
CA GLN A 6 33.30 -31.86 -69.45
C GLN A 6 31.85 -31.52 -69.79
N PRO A 7 30.87 -31.81 -68.90
CA PRO A 7 29.47 -31.44 -69.12
C PRO A 7 29.34 -29.95 -69.46
N GLY A 8 28.94 -29.65 -70.69
CA GLY A 8 28.78 -28.29 -71.23
C GLY A 8 30.06 -27.64 -71.80
N GLY A 9 31.18 -28.35 -71.85
CA GLY A 9 32.50 -27.83 -72.25
C GLY A 9 33.11 -28.45 -73.52
N ASP A 10 32.42 -29.39 -74.18
CA ASP A 10 32.85 -30.01 -75.43
C ASP A 10 32.02 -29.54 -76.62
N SER A 11 32.68 -29.12 -77.70
CA SER A 11 32.05 -28.49 -78.87
C SER A 11 31.97 -29.44 -80.07
N GLY A 12 30.88 -29.37 -80.83
CA GLY A 12 30.59 -30.21 -82.00
C GLY A 12 29.58 -31.31 -81.68
N ASN A 13 29.00 -31.96 -82.70
CA ASN A 13 27.85 -32.86 -82.55
C ASN A 13 27.97 -33.93 -81.45
N TRP A 14 29.13 -34.59 -81.32
CA TRP A 14 29.34 -35.62 -80.30
C TRP A 14 29.56 -35.03 -78.90
N GLY A 15 30.09 -33.81 -78.82
CA GLY A 15 30.17 -33.04 -77.57
C GLY A 15 28.77 -32.69 -77.07
N ASP A 16 27.89 -32.21 -77.95
CA ASP A 16 26.53 -31.81 -77.58
C ASP A 16 25.68 -33.00 -77.08
N ILE A 17 25.73 -34.15 -77.76
CA ILE A 17 25.00 -35.37 -77.33
C ILE A 17 25.51 -35.87 -75.98
N LEU A 18 26.82 -35.89 -75.79
CA LEU A 18 27.41 -36.33 -74.53
C LEU A 18 27.09 -35.36 -73.40
N ASN A 19 27.11 -34.06 -73.66
CA ASN A 19 26.72 -33.04 -72.71
C ASN A 19 25.25 -33.20 -72.32
N ASP A 20 24.36 -33.47 -73.27
CA ASP A 20 22.93 -33.69 -72.98
C ASP A 20 22.72 -34.94 -72.11
N TYR A 21 23.39 -36.05 -72.42
CA TYR A 21 23.34 -37.28 -71.62
C TYR A 21 23.90 -37.09 -70.20
N LEU A 22 25.09 -36.49 -70.07
CA LEU A 22 25.70 -36.25 -68.76
C LEU A 22 24.91 -35.22 -67.96
N SER A 23 24.28 -34.24 -68.62
CA SER A 23 23.43 -33.26 -67.96
C SER A 23 22.15 -33.86 -67.38
N GLN A 24 21.77 -35.10 -67.72
CA GLN A 24 20.62 -35.75 -67.06
C GLN A 24 20.96 -36.18 -65.63
N ALA A 25 22.19 -36.65 -65.38
CA ALA A 25 22.61 -37.21 -64.10
C ALA A 25 23.51 -36.27 -63.26
N LEU A 26 24.27 -35.39 -63.93
CA LEU A 26 25.24 -34.51 -63.30
C LEU A 26 24.80 -33.04 -63.34
N LYS A 27 25.24 -32.29 -62.34
CA LYS A 27 25.25 -30.83 -62.28
C LYS A 27 26.39 -30.30 -63.17
N ALA A 28 26.36 -29.01 -63.48
CA ALA A 28 27.37 -28.36 -64.30
C ALA A 28 28.79 -28.39 -63.68
N ASP A 29 28.90 -28.60 -62.36
CA ASP A 29 30.16 -28.74 -61.62
C ASP A 29 30.69 -30.19 -61.58
N GLY A 30 30.01 -31.13 -62.24
CA GLY A 30 30.38 -32.55 -62.30
C GLY A 30 29.93 -33.40 -61.11
N GLN A 31 29.21 -32.83 -60.14
CA GLN A 31 28.58 -33.61 -59.06
C GLN A 31 27.24 -34.22 -59.52
N LEU A 32 26.76 -35.24 -58.82
CA LEU A 32 25.41 -35.78 -59.07
C LEU A 32 24.34 -34.73 -58.75
N LYS A 33 23.23 -34.76 -59.49
CA LYS A 33 22.07 -33.92 -59.18
C LYS A 33 21.43 -34.26 -57.85
N ASP A 34 20.71 -33.31 -57.28
CA ASP A 34 19.94 -33.54 -56.05
C ASP A 34 18.92 -34.66 -56.29
N ASN A 35 18.79 -35.57 -55.32
CA ASN A 35 17.96 -36.77 -55.41
C ASN A 35 18.31 -37.73 -56.57
N ALA A 36 19.47 -37.59 -57.23
CA ALA A 36 19.89 -38.54 -58.28
C ALA A 36 20.14 -39.95 -57.72
N VAL A 37 20.48 -40.04 -56.43
CA VAL A 37 20.79 -41.29 -55.75
C VAL A 37 19.57 -41.71 -54.91
N THR A 38 18.71 -42.55 -55.50
CA THR A 38 17.48 -43.03 -54.85
C THR A 38 17.60 -44.49 -54.41
N ALA A 39 16.64 -44.96 -53.59
CA ALA A 39 16.60 -46.34 -53.11
C ALA A 39 16.56 -47.39 -54.22
N ASN A 40 16.10 -47.04 -55.42
CA ASN A 40 16.03 -47.95 -56.57
C ASN A 40 17.36 -48.02 -57.35
N VAL A 41 18.27 -47.07 -57.11
CA VAL A 41 19.61 -46.99 -57.72
C VAL A 41 20.66 -47.63 -56.81
N LEU A 42 20.46 -47.62 -55.48
CA LEU A 42 21.31 -48.37 -54.54
C LEU A 42 20.86 -49.83 -54.44
N ALA A 43 21.75 -50.77 -54.76
CA ALA A 43 21.52 -52.15 -54.38
C ALA A 43 21.67 -52.33 -52.85
N PRO A 44 21.03 -53.34 -52.24
CA PRO A 44 21.22 -53.65 -50.82
C PRO A 44 22.70 -53.83 -50.46
N ASN A 45 23.13 -53.28 -49.32
CA ASN A 45 24.52 -53.33 -48.81
C ASN A 45 25.60 -52.65 -49.69
N SER A 46 25.22 -51.86 -50.69
CA SER A 46 26.18 -51.13 -51.54
C SER A 46 26.92 -50.01 -50.80
N VAL A 47 26.31 -49.49 -49.74
CA VAL A 47 26.92 -48.51 -48.83
C VAL A 47 27.27 -49.24 -47.54
N THR A 48 28.56 -49.52 -47.36
CA THR A 48 29.11 -50.18 -46.17
C THR A 48 29.76 -49.14 -45.26
N ASN A 49 30.12 -49.52 -44.04
CA ASN A 49 30.82 -48.63 -43.11
C ASN A 49 32.13 -48.05 -43.68
N ALA A 50 32.79 -48.76 -44.60
CA ALA A 50 33.99 -48.25 -45.27
C ALA A 50 33.69 -47.21 -46.37
N ALA A 51 32.47 -47.22 -46.91
CA ALA A 51 31.99 -46.27 -47.91
C ALA A 51 31.42 -44.97 -47.30
N LEU A 52 31.23 -44.94 -45.97
CA LEU A 52 30.79 -43.77 -45.23
C LEU A 52 32.00 -43.16 -44.51
N ALA A 53 32.43 -41.96 -44.90
CA ALA A 53 33.43 -41.22 -44.14
C ALA A 53 32.81 -40.64 -42.86
N ASP A 54 33.64 -40.26 -41.89
CA ASP A 54 33.18 -39.61 -40.67
C ASP A 54 32.32 -38.37 -40.99
N ASP A 55 31.24 -38.17 -40.22
CA ASP A 55 30.23 -37.10 -40.40
C ASP A 55 29.50 -37.03 -41.76
N SER A 56 29.68 -38.01 -42.64
CA SER A 56 28.97 -38.07 -43.94
C SER A 56 27.45 -38.21 -43.81
N ALA A 57 26.98 -38.77 -42.69
CA ALA A 57 25.57 -38.95 -42.38
C ALA A 57 25.24 -38.21 -41.06
N ASN A 58 25.25 -36.88 -41.12
CA ASN A 58 24.96 -36.02 -39.98
C ASN A 58 23.49 -35.53 -39.97
N ALA A 59 23.10 -34.86 -38.89
CA ALA A 59 21.73 -34.39 -38.66
C ALA A 59 21.19 -33.42 -39.73
N SER A 60 22.06 -32.74 -40.50
CA SER A 60 21.61 -31.87 -41.59
C SER A 60 21.27 -32.63 -42.88
N ILE A 61 21.71 -33.89 -42.99
CA ILE A 61 21.54 -34.75 -44.18
C ILE A 61 20.49 -35.83 -43.93
N ILE A 62 20.37 -36.33 -42.70
CA ILE A 62 19.36 -37.31 -42.31
C ILE A 62 18.04 -36.57 -42.04
N ALA A 63 17.00 -36.87 -42.82
CA ALA A 63 15.68 -36.28 -42.61
C ALA A 63 15.07 -36.74 -41.27
N ASP A 64 14.36 -35.83 -40.60
CA ASP A 64 13.66 -36.13 -39.35
C ASP A 64 12.73 -37.34 -39.50
N SER A 65 12.71 -38.19 -38.47
CA SER A 65 11.91 -39.42 -38.41
C SER A 65 12.23 -40.49 -39.48
N SER A 66 13.24 -40.29 -40.34
CA SER A 66 13.61 -41.28 -41.37
C SER A 66 14.25 -42.56 -40.79
N VAL A 67 14.83 -42.47 -39.59
CA VAL A 67 15.39 -43.60 -38.83
C VAL A 67 14.40 -44.05 -37.75
N ALA A 68 13.45 -44.91 -38.14
CA ALA A 68 12.51 -45.53 -37.21
C ALA A 68 13.21 -46.59 -36.32
N LEU A 69 12.64 -46.90 -35.16
CA LEU A 69 13.18 -47.89 -34.20
C LEU A 69 13.54 -49.24 -34.86
N ALA A 70 12.69 -49.71 -35.79
CA ALA A 70 12.90 -50.95 -36.55
C ALA A 70 14.15 -50.93 -37.45
N LYS A 71 14.68 -49.75 -37.80
CA LYS A 71 15.90 -49.57 -38.59
C LYS A 71 17.17 -49.53 -37.74
N LEU A 72 17.05 -49.41 -36.40
CA LEU A 72 18.19 -49.48 -35.49
C LEU A 72 18.60 -50.95 -35.27
N SER A 73 19.83 -51.19 -34.80
CA SER A 73 20.26 -52.57 -34.53
C SER A 73 19.43 -53.21 -33.41
N SER A 74 19.24 -54.53 -33.47
CA SER A 74 18.47 -55.27 -32.46
C SER A 74 19.00 -55.07 -31.03
N THR A 75 20.32 -54.89 -30.88
CA THR A 75 20.95 -54.56 -29.59
C THR A 75 20.49 -53.21 -29.06
N VAL A 76 20.48 -52.17 -29.91
CA VAL A 76 20.03 -50.83 -29.51
C VAL A 76 18.54 -50.82 -29.23
N GLN A 77 17.73 -51.49 -30.05
CA GLN A 77 16.30 -51.67 -29.81
C GLN A 77 16.05 -52.32 -28.44
N THR A 78 16.77 -53.40 -28.13
CA THR A 78 16.67 -54.12 -26.85
C THR A 78 17.05 -53.23 -25.67
N SER A 79 18.12 -52.45 -25.77
CA SER A 79 18.53 -51.53 -24.70
C SER A 79 17.49 -50.43 -24.47
N LEU A 80 16.88 -49.90 -25.53
CA LEU A 80 15.84 -48.89 -25.43
C LEU A 80 14.56 -49.48 -24.80
N SER A 81 14.17 -50.69 -25.16
CA SER A 81 13.06 -51.42 -24.51
C SER A 81 13.37 -51.74 -23.04
N LYS A 82 14.61 -52.10 -22.70
CA LYS A 82 15.01 -52.30 -21.30
C LYS A 82 14.94 -51.00 -20.50
N ALA A 83 15.33 -49.87 -21.08
CA ALA A 83 15.21 -48.56 -20.45
C ALA A 83 13.74 -48.18 -20.23
N ASP A 84 12.88 -48.44 -21.22
CA ASP A 84 11.42 -48.21 -21.12
C ASP A 84 10.77 -49.08 -20.03
N SER A 85 11.13 -50.37 -19.97
CA SER A 85 10.69 -51.26 -18.90
C SER A 85 11.21 -50.87 -17.51
N ALA A 86 12.44 -50.34 -17.42
CA ALA A 86 13.02 -49.87 -16.17
C ALA A 86 12.38 -48.56 -15.68
N LEU A 87 11.90 -47.71 -16.59
CA LEU A 87 11.18 -46.49 -16.24
C LEU A 87 9.75 -46.78 -15.76
N GLN A 88 9.11 -47.81 -16.33
CA GLN A 88 7.77 -48.26 -15.93
C GLN A 88 7.77 -49.11 -14.64
N SER A 89 8.90 -49.74 -14.31
CA SER A 89 9.13 -50.48 -13.07
C SER A 89 10.23 -49.79 -12.27
N ALA A 90 9.88 -48.72 -11.56
CA ALA A 90 10.66 -48.25 -10.42
C ALA A 90 10.06 -48.88 -9.13
N PRO A 91 10.40 -50.14 -8.79
CA PRO A 91 9.85 -50.81 -7.61
C PRO A 91 10.40 -50.18 -6.32
N VAL A 92 9.60 -50.28 -5.26
CA VAL A 92 10.05 -50.06 -3.88
C VAL A 92 11.18 -51.07 -3.57
N THR A 93 12.35 -50.58 -3.17
CA THR A 93 13.58 -51.42 -3.10
C THR A 93 13.72 -52.29 -1.86
N LYS A 94 12.98 -52.05 -0.77
CA LYS A 94 12.80 -53.02 0.32
C LYS A 94 11.60 -52.67 1.22
N VAL A 95 10.64 -53.58 1.32
CA VAL A 95 9.74 -53.70 2.49
C VAL A 95 9.83 -55.16 2.93
N ASN A 96 10.61 -55.41 3.98
CA ASN A 96 10.82 -56.75 4.57
C ASN A 96 11.05 -57.88 3.54
N ASP A 97 11.99 -57.68 2.61
CA ASP A 97 12.43 -58.67 1.61
C ASP A 97 11.40 -59.04 0.52
N MET A 98 10.25 -58.37 0.46
CA MET A 98 9.30 -58.47 -0.66
C MET A 98 9.67 -57.47 -1.77
N THR A 99 9.53 -57.87 -3.04
CA THR A 99 9.78 -57.03 -4.22
C THR A 99 8.67 -57.22 -5.27
N GLY A 100 8.37 -56.20 -6.07
CA GLY A 100 7.28 -56.20 -7.07
C GLY A 100 5.99 -55.52 -6.57
N ASP A 101 4.83 -55.88 -7.14
CA ASP A 101 3.52 -55.42 -6.66
C ASP A 101 3.21 -56.04 -5.29
N VAL A 102 3.44 -55.29 -4.22
CA VAL A 102 3.25 -55.77 -2.84
C VAL A 102 1.83 -55.46 -2.36
N ILE A 103 0.98 -56.50 -2.23
CA ILE A 103 -0.31 -56.42 -1.53
C ILE A 103 -0.12 -56.97 -0.11
N LEU A 104 -0.21 -56.09 0.90
CA LEU A 104 -0.02 -56.47 2.31
C LEU A 104 -1.36 -56.74 3.00
N THR A 105 -1.44 -57.85 3.72
CA THR A 105 -2.48 -58.15 4.72
C THR A 105 -2.04 -57.64 6.10
N LYS A 106 -2.97 -57.53 7.07
CA LYS A 106 -2.64 -57.08 8.44
C LYS A 106 -1.55 -57.94 9.11
N SER A 107 -1.44 -59.21 8.72
CA SER A 107 -0.43 -60.13 9.24
C SER A 107 0.97 -59.81 8.73
N ASP A 108 1.11 -59.34 7.49
CA ASP A 108 2.41 -59.08 6.85
C ASP A 108 3.17 -57.91 7.51
N ILE A 109 2.44 -57.05 8.22
CA ILE A 109 2.97 -55.90 8.98
C ILE A 109 2.89 -56.08 10.50
N GLY A 110 2.65 -57.30 10.98
CA GLY A 110 2.60 -57.61 12.42
C GLY A 110 1.40 -57.01 13.16
N LEU A 111 0.36 -56.57 12.45
CA LEU A 111 -0.87 -56.00 12.99
C LEU A 111 -2.05 -56.99 12.95
N GLY A 112 -1.77 -58.30 12.89
CA GLY A 112 -2.79 -59.36 12.79
C GLY A 112 -3.77 -59.42 13.97
N SER A 113 -3.43 -58.80 15.11
CA SER A 113 -4.30 -58.69 16.29
C SER A 113 -5.16 -57.42 16.31
N VAL A 114 -5.00 -56.53 15.33
CA VAL A 114 -5.75 -55.27 15.25
C VAL A 114 -6.93 -55.46 14.31
N ASP A 115 -8.05 -55.96 14.84
CA ASP A 115 -9.31 -56.07 14.12
C ASP A 115 -10.15 -54.80 14.26
N ASN A 116 -10.82 -54.39 13.19
CA ASN A 116 -11.64 -53.17 13.14
C ASN A 116 -13.09 -53.50 13.55
N VAL A 117 -13.23 -54.20 14.67
CA VAL A 117 -14.52 -54.45 15.33
C VAL A 117 -14.89 -53.26 16.19
N SER A 118 -16.20 -53.10 16.45
CA SER A 118 -16.70 -52.01 17.30
C SER A 118 -16.00 -52.02 18.66
N ASP A 119 -15.86 -50.87 19.31
CA ASP A 119 -15.14 -50.78 20.59
C ASP A 119 -15.68 -51.76 21.66
N GLY A 120 -16.94 -52.20 21.55
CA GLY A 120 -17.55 -53.19 22.46
C GLY A 120 -17.19 -54.65 22.18
N ASP A 121 -16.74 -54.97 20.96
CA ASP A 121 -16.39 -56.35 20.55
C ASP A 121 -14.87 -56.58 20.53
N LYS A 122 -14.09 -55.55 20.90
CA LYS A 122 -12.64 -55.66 20.98
C LYS A 122 -12.27 -56.61 22.14
N PRO A 123 -11.49 -57.67 21.89
CA PRO A 123 -11.05 -58.56 22.96
C PRO A 123 -10.18 -57.77 23.95
N ILE A 124 -10.56 -57.78 25.23
CA ILE A 124 -9.71 -57.25 26.29
C ILE A 124 -8.62 -58.27 26.65
N SER A 125 -7.48 -57.79 27.14
CA SER A 125 -6.38 -58.69 27.49
C SER A 125 -6.82 -59.68 28.58
N VAL A 126 -6.30 -60.92 28.54
CA VAL A 126 -6.62 -61.95 29.55
C VAL A 126 -6.36 -61.44 30.97
N ALA A 127 -5.29 -60.67 31.18
CA ALA A 127 -5.00 -60.05 32.48
C ALA A 127 -6.08 -59.03 32.90
N THR A 128 -6.61 -58.25 31.96
CA THR A 128 -7.71 -57.31 32.23
C THR A 128 -9.01 -58.06 32.50
N GLN A 129 -9.30 -59.12 31.76
CA GLN A 129 -10.48 -59.97 31.99
C GLN A 129 -10.39 -60.65 33.37
N THR A 130 -9.26 -61.26 33.73
CA THR A 130 -9.05 -61.84 35.06
C THR A 130 -9.18 -60.79 36.18
N ALA A 131 -8.70 -59.57 35.97
CA ALA A 131 -8.84 -58.49 36.94
C ALA A 131 -10.29 -57.97 37.06
N LEU A 132 -11.07 -58.02 35.98
CA LEU A 132 -12.50 -57.70 35.97
C LEU A 132 -13.34 -58.80 36.61
N ASP A 133 -13.04 -60.07 36.32
CA ASP A 133 -13.71 -61.23 36.92
C ASP A 133 -13.47 -61.31 38.44
N ALA A 134 -12.35 -60.74 38.92
CA ALA A 134 -12.06 -60.58 40.35
C ALA A 134 -12.80 -59.39 41.00
N LYS A 135 -13.48 -58.52 40.23
CA LYS A 135 -14.33 -57.46 40.80
C LYS A 135 -15.65 -58.06 41.25
N VAL A 136 -16.05 -57.73 42.48
CA VAL A 136 -17.35 -58.13 43.04
C VAL A 136 -18.48 -57.44 42.25
N SER A 137 -19.48 -58.22 41.81
CA SER A 137 -20.67 -57.70 41.14
C SER A 137 -21.53 -56.82 42.06
N VAL A 138 -22.31 -55.89 41.49
CA VAL A 138 -23.28 -55.08 42.26
C VAL A 138 -24.24 -56.00 43.01
N VAL A 139 -24.20 -55.97 44.34
CA VAL A 139 -25.12 -56.73 45.18
C VAL A 139 -26.44 -55.97 45.27
N THR A 140 -27.52 -56.53 44.72
CA THR A 140 -28.89 -56.07 44.99
C THR A 140 -29.40 -56.78 46.24
N GLY A 141 -29.29 -56.11 47.40
CA GLY A 141 -29.66 -56.66 48.72
C GLY A 141 -29.09 -55.82 49.87
N THR A 142 -29.30 -56.26 51.12
CA THR A 142 -28.89 -55.57 52.36
C THR A 142 -27.38 -55.27 52.39
N ASN A 143 -27.00 -54.03 52.71
CA ASN A 143 -25.61 -53.63 52.93
C ASN A 143 -25.03 -54.38 54.14
N ILE A 144 -24.01 -55.21 53.94
CA ILE A 144 -23.29 -55.87 55.04
C ILE A 144 -22.11 -55.00 55.45
N VAL A 145 -22.12 -54.54 56.71
CA VAL A 145 -20.93 -53.95 57.36
C VAL A 145 -20.24 -55.09 58.12
N TYR A 146 -18.98 -55.38 57.79
CA TYR A 146 -18.18 -56.33 58.57
C TYR A 146 -17.80 -55.68 59.90
N ALA A 147 -18.55 -55.98 60.96
CA ALA A 147 -18.15 -55.65 62.32
C ALA A 147 -17.43 -56.86 62.93
N ARG A 148 -16.18 -56.69 63.35
CA ARG A 148 -15.52 -57.67 64.22
C ARG A 148 -15.87 -57.34 65.67
N GLY A 149 -16.42 -58.31 66.38
CA GLY A 149 -16.57 -58.19 67.83
C GLY A 149 -15.22 -58.13 68.53
N SER A 150 -15.21 -57.83 69.83
CA SER A 150 -14.00 -57.79 70.66
C SER A 150 -13.20 -59.11 70.69
N GLY A 151 -13.77 -60.21 70.20
CA GLY A 151 -13.10 -61.51 70.02
C GLY A 151 -12.60 -61.81 68.59
N GLY A 152 -12.63 -60.84 67.67
CA GLY A 152 -12.15 -61.01 66.29
C GLY A 152 -13.06 -61.83 65.37
N THR A 153 -14.19 -62.33 65.86
CA THR A 153 -15.22 -63.00 65.06
C THR A 153 -16.08 -61.97 64.34
N ASP A 154 -16.42 -62.27 63.08
CA ASP A 154 -17.39 -61.47 62.32
C ASP A 154 -18.78 -61.63 62.96
N ILE A 155 -19.39 -60.53 63.39
CA ILE A 155 -20.73 -60.48 64.00
C ILE A 155 -21.71 -59.74 63.08
N SER A 156 -22.91 -60.29 62.91
CA SER A 156 -23.99 -59.61 62.17
C SER A 156 -24.71 -58.66 63.10
N VAL A 157 -24.37 -57.36 63.04
CA VAL A 157 -25.14 -56.29 63.69
C VAL A 157 -26.18 -55.81 62.69
N GLY A 158 -27.47 -55.83 63.07
CA GLY A 158 -28.54 -55.35 62.22
C GLY A 158 -28.49 -53.83 62.06
N PHE A 159 -28.18 -53.35 60.87
CA PHE A 159 -28.26 -51.93 60.51
C PHE A 159 -29.53 -51.67 59.70
N SER A 160 -30.21 -50.56 59.98
CA SER A 160 -31.45 -50.18 59.28
C SER A 160 -31.18 -49.03 58.31
N SER A 161 -31.84 -49.03 57.15
CA SER A 161 -31.98 -47.81 56.32
C SER A 161 -33.21 -46.98 56.69
N GLY A 162 -34.03 -47.46 57.63
CA GLY A 162 -35.21 -46.76 58.16
C GLY A 162 -34.87 -45.74 59.25
N THR A 163 -35.88 -44.96 59.67
CA THR A 163 -35.75 -43.90 60.69
C THR A 163 -35.77 -44.49 62.11
N GLY A 164 -34.61 -44.79 62.70
CA GLY A 164 -34.50 -45.36 64.05
C GLY A 164 -33.07 -45.47 64.58
N ALA A 165 -32.88 -46.20 65.69
CA ALA A 165 -31.53 -46.52 66.19
C ALA A 165 -30.79 -47.43 65.19
N SER A 166 -29.46 -47.24 65.06
CA SER A 166 -28.58 -47.97 64.13
C SER A 166 -28.81 -47.69 62.64
N THR A 167 -29.27 -46.49 62.28
CA THR A 167 -29.37 -46.05 60.87
C THR A 167 -27.99 -45.85 60.25
N ILE A 168 -27.74 -46.48 59.10
CA ILE A 168 -26.53 -46.29 58.29
C ILE A 168 -26.85 -45.59 56.96
N MET A 169 -25.80 -45.05 56.33
CA MET A 169 -25.87 -44.50 54.98
C MET A 169 -26.21 -45.60 53.96
N TYR A 170 -27.15 -45.35 53.04
CA TYR A 170 -27.50 -46.26 51.92
C TYR A 170 -27.28 -45.57 50.57
N ARG A 171 -27.08 -46.34 49.50
CA ARG A 171 -26.99 -45.78 48.13
C ARG A 171 -28.37 -45.81 47.47
N THR A 172 -28.76 -44.69 46.86
CA THR A 172 -29.98 -44.59 46.04
C THR A 172 -29.77 -45.21 44.65
N THR A 173 -30.84 -45.40 43.87
CA THR A 173 -30.78 -45.90 42.48
C THR A 173 -29.89 -45.04 41.57
N GLY A 174 -29.69 -43.76 41.90
CA GLY A 174 -28.76 -42.86 41.21
C GLY A 174 -27.31 -42.93 41.73
N GLY A 175 -26.98 -43.87 42.61
CA GLY A 175 -25.65 -44.05 43.17
C GLY A 175 -25.24 -43.02 44.24
N VAL A 176 -26.14 -42.11 44.64
CA VAL A 176 -25.90 -41.12 45.69
C VAL A 176 -26.09 -41.75 47.06
N SER A 177 -25.13 -41.55 47.95
CA SER A 177 -25.21 -42.00 49.34
C SER A 177 -26.13 -41.08 50.16
N SER A 178 -27.12 -41.62 50.87
CA SER A 178 -28.20 -40.90 51.56
C SER A 178 -28.58 -41.53 52.91
N ILE A 179 -29.35 -40.81 53.73
CA ILE A 179 -29.97 -41.26 54.98
C ILE A 179 -31.38 -40.64 55.11
N ASN A 180 -32.30 -41.32 55.80
CA ASN A 180 -33.67 -40.81 56.00
C ASN A 180 -33.73 -39.58 56.92
N THR A 181 -34.84 -38.82 56.83
CA THR A 181 -35.07 -37.63 57.66
C THR A 181 -35.08 -37.99 59.14
N PRO A 182 -34.33 -37.25 59.99
CA PRO A 182 -34.26 -37.53 61.43
C PRO A 182 -35.61 -37.22 62.11
N THR A 183 -35.92 -37.98 63.17
CA THR A 183 -37.15 -37.82 63.98
C THR A 183 -36.86 -37.52 65.46
N ALA A 184 -35.59 -37.59 65.88
CA ALA A 184 -35.14 -37.28 67.22
C ALA A 184 -33.79 -36.54 67.16
N ALA A 185 -33.49 -35.74 68.19
CA ALA A 185 -32.29 -34.89 68.23
C ALA A 185 -30.95 -35.65 68.24
N THR A 186 -30.96 -36.94 68.61
CA THR A 186 -29.76 -37.80 68.65
C THR A 186 -29.50 -38.55 67.34
N HIS A 187 -30.34 -38.38 66.32
CA HIS A 187 -30.16 -39.02 65.02
C HIS A 187 -29.15 -38.26 64.15
N ILE A 188 -28.48 -38.99 63.25
CA ILE A 188 -27.70 -38.38 62.17
C ILE A 188 -28.67 -37.63 61.23
N THR A 189 -28.40 -36.36 60.93
CA THR A 189 -29.26 -35.50 60.09
C THR A 189 -28.88 -35.60 58.61
N ASN A 190 -29.87 -35.56 57.71
CA ASN A 190 -29.62 -35.43 56.26
C ASN A 190 -29.59 -33.96 55.82
N LYS A 191 -28.99 -33.69 54.65
CA LYS A 191 -28.87 -32.32 54.11
C LYS A 191 -30.22 -31.63 53.93
N GLN A 192 -31.26 -32.34 53.48
CA GLN A 192 -32.59 -31.77 53.29
C GLN A 192 -33.17 -31.23 54.60
N TYR A 193 -32.99 -31.96 55.71
CA TYR A 193 -33.45 -31.52 57.03
C TYR A 193 -32.71 -30.26 57.51
N VAL A 194 -31.37 -30.23 57.33
CA VAL A 194 -30.55 -29.07 57.68
C VAL A 194 -30.93 -27.86 56.82
N ASP A 195 -31.02 -28.02 55.51
CA ASP A 195 -31.40 -26.95 54.58
C ASP A 195 -32.80 -26.38 54.89
N ALA A 196 -33.76 -27.23 55.28
CA ALA A 196 -35.09 -26.79 55.66
C ALA A 196 -35.11 -26.02 56.98
N ALA A 197 -34.29 -26.42 57.96
CA ALA A 197 -34.15 -25.69 59.22
C ALA A 197 -33.43 -24.35 59.00
N ASP A 198 -32.35 -24.34 58.20
CA ASP A 198 -31.61 -23.13 57.85
C ASP A 198 -32.47 -22.13 57.07
N ALA A 199 -33.42 -22.61 56.26
CA ALA A 199 -34.38 -21.76 55.54
C ALA A 199 -35.32 -20.96 56.46
N LEU A 200 -35.48 -21.36 57.73
CA LEU A 200 -36.28 -20.61 58.71
C LEU A 200 -35.48 -19.51 59.43
N LEU A 201 -34.15 -19.54 59.34
CA LEU A 201 -33.29 -18.53 59.93
C LEU A 201 -33.13 -17.34 58.97
N ALA A 202 -33.07 -16.13 59.54
CA ALA A 202 -32.72 -14.96 58.75
C ALA A 202 -31.23 -15.04 58.32
N PRO A 203 -30.87 -14.63 57.09
CA PRO A 203 -29.47 -14.57 56.67
C PRO A 203 -28.59 -13.77 57.64
N LEU A 204 -27.43 -14.32 58.02
CA LEU A 204 -26.49 -13.63 58.93
C LEU A 204 -26.00 -12.31 58.32
N ALA A 205 -25.70 -12.33 57.03
CA ALA A 205 -25.37 -11.14 56.26
C ALA A 205 -26.65 -10.59 55.62
N SER A 206 -26.95 -9.32 55.90
CA SER A 206 -28.03 -8.57 55.26
C SER A 206 -29.40 -9.26 55.32
N PRO A 207 -29.93 -9.57 56.52
CA PRO A 207 -31.26 -10.16 56.65
C PRO A 207 -32.32 -9.22 56.04
N ALA A 208 -33.14 -9.74 55.14
CA ALA A 208 -34.32 -9.03 54.65
C ALA A 208 -35.44 -9.12 55.71
N LEU A 209 -35.55 -8.07 56.54
CA LEU A 209 -36.61 -7.98 57.54
C LEU A 209 -37.94 -7.65 56.81
N THR A 210 -38.96 -8.51 56.96
CA THR A 210 -40.31 -8.28 56.42
C THR A 210 -41.33 -8.16 57.56
N GLY A 211 -42.51 -7.60 57.27
CA GLY A 211 -43.53 -7.31 58.30
C GLY A 211 -43.15 -6.13 59.20
N THR A 212 -43.49 -6.21 60.49
CA THR A 212 -43.16 -5.21 61.53
C THR A 212 -42.12 -5.76 62.51
N PRO A 213 -40.82 -5.79 62.16
CA PRO A 213 -39.77 -6.34 63.02
C PRO A 213 -39.68 -5.54 64.33
N THR A 214 -39.72 -6.23 65.47
CA THR A 214 -39.54 -5.63 66.79
C THR A 214 -38.08 -5.75 67.23
N ALA A 215 -37.48 -4.65 67.66
CA ALA A 215 -36.16 -4.62 68.30
C ALA A 215 -36.24 -3.86 69.64
N PRO A 216 -35.37 -4.16 70.62
CA PRO A 216 -35.28 -3.37 71.86
C PRO A 216 -35.01 -1.89 71.57
N THR A 217 -35.70 -0.96 72.24
CA THR A 217 -35.47 0.49 72.08
C THR A 217 -34.31 0.93 72.97
N ALA A 218 -33.24 1.42 72.35
CA ALA A 218 -32.08 1.95 73.06
C ALA A 218 -32.37 3.32 73.69
N THR A 219 -31.63 3.66 74.75
CA THR A 219 -31.65 5.00 75.36
C THR A 219 -31.04 6.03 74.40
N ALA A 220 -31.53 7.27 74.42
CA ALA A 220 -31.00 8.37 73.62
C ALA A 220 -29.48 8.56 73.83
N GLY A 221 -28.73 8.80 72.75
CA GLY A 221 -27.27 8.90 72.78
C GLY A 221 -26.52 7.56 72.70
N THR A 222 -27.22 6.44 72.55
CA THR A 222 -26.57 5.13 72.30
C THR A 222 -25.90 5.11 70.91
N THR A 223 -24.61 4.78 70.87
CA THR A 223 -23.80 4.74 69.64
C THR A 223 -23.21 3.35 69.39
N THR A 224 -24.05 2.32 69.41
CA THR A 224 -23.64 0.93 69.12
C THR A 224 -24.09 0.50 67.72
N THR A 225 -23.75 -0.73 67.32
CA THR A 225 -24.17 -1.34 66.06
C THR A 225 -25.60 -1.90 66.09
N GLN A 226 -26.37 -1.63 67.16
CA GLN A 226 -27.75 -2.07 67.27
C GLN A 226 -28.65 -1.34 66.25
N LEU A 227 -29.65 -2.03 65.71
CA LEU A 227 -30.68 -1.43 64.86
C LEU A 227 -31.43 -0.33 65.63
N ALA A 228 -31.54 0.86 65.04
CA ALA A 228 -32.33 1.95 65.60
C ALA A 228 -33.83 1.69 65.43
N THR A 229 -34.59 1.70 66.53
CA THR A 229 -36.06 1.69 66.45
C THR A 229 -36.58 3.08 66.08
N THR A 230 -37.80 3.15 65.53
CA THR A 230 -38.46 4.43 65.20
C THR A 230 -38.59 5.34 66.43
N ALA A 231 -38.80 4.76 67.61
CA ALA A 231 -38.84 5.48 68.89
C ALA A 231 -37.50 6.15 69.23
N PHE A 232 -36.37 5.48 68.97
CA PHE A 232 -35.04 6.06 69.16
C PHE A 232 -34.77 7.22 68.18
N VAL A 233 -35.10 7.06 66.89
CA VAL A 233 -34.87 8.10 65.85
C VAL A 233 -35.69 9.36 66.13
N ALA A 234 -36.96 9.22 66.50
CA ALA A 234 -37.80 10.37 66.86
C ALA A 234 -37.21 11.17 68.03
N THR A 235 -36.71 10.46 69.05
CA THR A 235 -36.06 11.09 70.21
C THR A 235 -34.73 11.78 69.82
N ALA A 236 -33.93 11.16 68.97
CA ALA A 236 -32.64 11.71 68.52
C ALA A 236 -32.79 12.98 67.67
N VAL A 237 -33.73 12.99 66.71
CA VAL A 237 -33.98 14.14 65.82
C VAL A 237 -34.54 15.35 66.58
N ALA A 238 -35.44 15.12 67.55
CA ALA A 238 -35.96 16.19 68.39
C ALA A 238 -34.86 16.90 69.20
N THR A 239 -33.75 16.22 69.48
CA THR A 239 -32.64 16.76 70.29
C THR A 239 -31.56 17.46 69.44
N SER A 240 -31.50 17.23 68.12
CA SER A 240 -30.39 17.71 67.27
C SER A 240 -30.59 19.07 66.59
N VAL A 241 -31.78 19.68 66.70
CA VAL A 241 -32.11 20.96 66.04
C VAL A 241 -32.17 22.10 67.06
N THR A 242 -31.01 22.62 67.47
CA THR A 242 -30.93 23.75 68.43
C THR A 242 -30.23 25.00 67.88
N SER A 243 -29.57 24.95 66.71
CA SER A 243 -29.11 26.15 65.95
C SER A 243 -28.64 25.79 64.52
N VAL A 244 -28.82 26.71 63.55
CA VAL A 244 -28.25 26.60 62.18
C VAL A 244 -27.41 27.84 61.87
N SER A 245 -26.11 27.65 61.69
CA SER A 245 -25.18 28.68 61.22
C SER A 245 -24.88 28.45 59.74
N VAL A 246 -25.14 29.42 58.85
CA VAL A 246 -24.89 29.29 57.39
C VAL A 246 -23.67 30.12 57.00
N SER A 247 -22.59 29.46 56.60
CA SER A 247 -21.39 30.12 56.04
C SER A 247 -21.48 30.16 54.52
N SER A 248 -21.29 31.36 53.96
CA SER A 248 -21.51 31.73 52.57
C SER A 248 -20.53 31.08 51.58
N ASN A 249 -20.70 29.79 51.30
CA ASN A 249 -20.03 29.17 50.15
C ASN A 249 -20.73 27.94 49.54
N GLN A 250 -21.98 27.61 49.93
CA GLN A 250 -22.78 26.57 49.28
C GLN A 250 -24.23 27.06 49.14
N GLY A 251 -24.66 27.27 47.89
CA GLY A 251 -26.01 27.73 47.57
C GLY A 251 -27.09 26.74 48.00
N VAL A 252 -27.65 26.96 49.20
CA VAL A 252 -28.86 26.28 49.64
C VAL A 252 -30.06 27.10 49.16
N THR A 253 -30.69 26.67 48.07
CA THR A 253 -32.07 27.05 47.74
C THR A 253 -32.99 26.27 48.67
N ALA A 254 -33.35 26.87 49.80
CA ALA A 254 -34.33 26.28 50.72
C ALA A 254 -35.71 26.27 50.04
N SER A 255 -36.23 25.08 49.71
CA SER A 255 -37.66 24.89 49.44
C SER A 255 -38.35 24.69 50.79
N VAL A 256 -39.03 25.74 51.26
CA VAL A 256 -39.89 25.69 52.45
C VAL A 256 -41.27 25.21 52.03
N THR A 257 -41.70 24.02 52.51
CA THR A 257 -43.11 23.62 52.48
C THR A 257 -43.64 23.48 53.90
N ASN A 258 -44.78 24.13 54.11
CA ASN A 258 -45.48 24.51 55.33
C ASN A 258 -45.99 23.37 56.23
N ALA A 259 -45.78 23.49 57.54
CA ALA A 259 -46.73 23.00 58.56
C ALA A 259 -46.66 23.84 59.85
N THR A 260 -47.54 24.87 59.94
CA THR A 260 -48.30 25.35 61.12
C THR A 260 -47.53 25.55 62.45
N THR A 261 -47.34 26.72 63.07
CA THR A 261 -48.01 28.03 63.04
C THR A 261 -47.04 29.10 63.60
N THR A 262 -46.57 30.00 62.73
CA THR A 262 -45.95 31.34 62.99
C THR A 262 -45.00 31.52 64.20
N PRO A 263 -43.69 31.72 63.92
CA PRO A 263 -43.19 33.10 63.93
C PRO A 263 -42.42 33.45 62.64
N ALA A 264 -42.55 34.72 62.23
CA ALA A 264 -41.89 35.26 61.05
C ALA A 264 -40.37 35.37 61.26
N ILE A 265 -39.59 34.94 60.26
CA ILE A 265 -38.17 35.29 60.16
C ILE A 265 -38.07 36.35 59.06
N THR A 266 -37.85 37.60 59.46
CA THR A 266 -37.52 38.68 58.52
C THR A 266 -36.03 38.60 58.21
N ILE A 267 -35.66 38.38 56.94
CA ILE A 267 -34.25 38.45 56.49
C ILE A 267 -34.16 39.58 55.46
N GLY A 268 -33.67 40.74 55.87
CA GLY A 268 -33.39 41.86 54.96
C GLY A 268 -32.02 41.70 54.32
N LEU A 269 -31.94 41.72 52.99
CA LEU A 269 -30.68 41.82 52.23
C LEU A 269 -30.86 42.88 51.13
N GLY A 270 -30.44 44.12 51.43
CA GLY A 270 -30.35 45.20 50.46
C GLY A 270 -29.18 45.01 49.48
N ALA A 271 -29.38 45.41 48.22
CA ALA A 271 -28.38 45.58 47.15
C ALA A 271 -27.12 44.69 47.21
N ILE A 272 -27.17 43.53 46.56
CA ILE A 272 -25.98 42.68 46.35
C ILE A 272 -25.28 43.15 45.06
N ALA A 273 -24.05 43.67 45.21
CA ALA A 273 -23.13 44.00 44.12
C ALA A 273 -22.70 42.71 43.36
N PRO A 274 -22.44 42.79 42.04
CA PRO A 274 -22.17 41.60 41.24
C PRO A 274 -20.71 41.17 41.42
N THR A 275 -20.44 40.29 42.39
CA THR A 275 -19.29 39.38 42.31
C THR A 275 -19.71 37.94 42.07
N SER A 276 -21.01 37.66 42.00
CA SER A 276 -21.51 36.33 41.68
C SER A 276 -22.99 36.37 41.27
N MET A 277 -23.24 36.69 40.01
CA MET A 277 -24.08 35.80 39.22
C MET A 277 -23.24 35.44 37.99
N THR A 278 -23.12 34.16 37.65
CA THR A 278 -24.02 33.59 36.64
C THR A 278 -23.97 34.41 35.35
N THR A 279 -23.49 33.76 34.30
CA THR A 279 -23.89 33.92 32.90
C THR A 279 -24.44 35.28 32.45
N THR A 280 -23.69 35.93 31.55
CA THR A 280 -24.29 36.68 30.45
C THR A 280 -23.73 36.13 29.15
N GLY A 281 -24.59 35.50 28.33
CA GLY A 281 -24.26 35.05 26.98
C GLY A 281 -23.54 33.69 26.90
N THR A 282 -24.32 32.63 26.67
CA THR A 282 -24.01 31.35 25.97
C THR A 282 -22.67 30.61 26.14
N THR A 283 -21.74 30.94 27.04
CA THR A 283 -20.48 30.17 27.16
C THR A 283 -20.06 29.92 28.60
N GLN A 284 -19.87 28.65 28.94
CA GLN A 284 -19.37 28.16 30.23
C GLN A 284 -17.89 27.79 30.11
N SER A 285 -17.05 28.21 31.06
CA SER A 285 -15.61 27.93 31.06
C SER A 285 -15.16 27.36 32.40
N LEU A 286 -14.37 26.28 32.36
CA LEU A 286 -13.70 25.66 33.50
C LEU A 286 -12.25 26.18 33.57
N GLN A 287 -11.89 26.88 34.64
CA GLN A 287 -10.51 27.37 34.87
C GLN A 287 -9.73 26.38 35.75
N HIS A 288 -8.69 25.74 35.19
CA HIS A 288 -7.74 24.92 35.95
C HIS A 288 -6.55 25.77 36.39
N THR A 289 -6.38 25.97 37.70
CA THR A 289 -5.27 26.74 38.28
C THR A 289 -4.35 25.77 39.03
N ALA A 290 -3.52 25.01 38.32
CA ALA A 290 -2.39 24.31 38.95
C ALA A 290 -1.15 24.45 38.08
N THR A 291 -0.04 24.84 38.70
CA THR A 291 1.18 25.30 38.02
C THR A 291 1.88 24.23 37.18
N ASN A 292 1.62 22.93 37.38
CA ASN A 292 2.26 21.83 36.62
C ASN A 292 1.36 20.58 36.39
N GLY A 293 0.03 20.73 36.41
CA GLY A 293 -0.90 19.62 36.15
C GLY A 293 -1.33 19.55 34.69
N THR A 294 -1.15 18.40 34.03
CA THR A 294 -1.71 18.19 32.67
C THR A 294 -3.24 18.09 32.75
N LEU A 295 -3.93 19.01 32.07
CA LEU A 295 -5.37 18.95 31.87
C LEU A 295 -5.68 17.96 30.73
N THR A 296 -5.94 16.71 31.06
CA THR A 296 -6.38 15.70 30.09
C THR A 296 -7.90 15.73 29.99
N THR A 297 -8.45 16.46 29.01
CA THR A 297 -9.89 16.44 28.69
C THR A 297 -10.13 15.71 27.37
N THR A 298 -10.79 14.55 27.42
CA THR A 298 -11.34 13.90 26.22
C THR A 298 -12.56 14.68 25.75
N LEU A 299 -12.40 15.49 24.69
CA LEU A 299 -13.47 16.33 24.14
C LEU A 299 -14.30 15.52 23.15
N THR A 300 -15.53 15.18 23.51
CA THR A 300 -16.46 14.47 22.62
C THR A 300 -17.24 15.39 21.67
N SER A 301 -17.12 16.72 21.79
CA SER A 301 -17.59 17.70 20.79
C SER A 301 -17.01 19.11 21.02
N ASN A 302 -16.23 19.59 20.05
CA ASN A 302 -16.06 20.97 19.58
C ASN A 302 -16.16 22.12 20.60
N ASN A 303 -15.14 22.30 21.46
CA ASN A 303 -14.34 23.53 21.54
C ASN A 303 -13.41 23.51 22.76
N LEU A 304 -12.13 23.79 22.52
CA LEU A 304 -11.11 23.97 23.55
C LEU A 304 -10.66 25.43 23.54
N GLN A 305 -11.09 26.21 24.54
CA GLN A 305 -10.66 27.60 24.73
C GLN A 305 -9.43 27.64 25.63
N PHE A 306 -8.33 28.24 25.17
CA PHE A 306 -7.15 28.51 25.99
C PHE A 306 -7.21 29.93 26.55
N ASN A 307 -7.42 30.05 27.86
CA ASN A 307 -7.36 31.35 28.53
C ASN A 307 -5.90 31.68 28.90
N ARG A 308 -5.27 32.61 28.18
CA ARG A 308 -4.11 33.36 28.67
C ARG A 308 -4.30 34.85 28.38
N THR A 309 -3.81 35.66 29.31
CA THR A 309 -3.81 37.13 29.32
C THR A 309 -3.03 37.72 28.14
N ALA A 310 -3.66 37.71 26.96
CA ALA A 310 -3.51 38.62 25.80
C ALA A 310 -3.91 37.87 24.50
N ALA A 311 -5.04 38.27 23.93
CA ALA A 311 -5.48 38.13 22.53
C ALA A 311 -5.12 36.83 21.78
N SER A 312 -5.88 35.76 22.01
CA SER A 312 -6.05 34.66 21.05
C SER A 312 -7.38 33.95 21.31
N TYR A 313 -8.34 34.05 20.38
CA TYR A 313 -9.65 33.38 20.47
C TYR A 313 -9.86 32.56 19.19
N ILE A 314 -10.28 31.30 19.33
CA ILE A 314 -10.77 30.48 18.22
C ILE A 314 -12.28 30.56 18.29
N ASP A 315 -12.89 31.33 17.37
CA ASP A 315 -14.34 31.34 17.21
C ASP A 315 -14.72 30.37 16.10
N GLN A 316 -15.58 29.41 16.42
CA GLN A 316 -16.29 28.62 15.42
C GLN A 316 -17.71 29.16 15.34
N SER A 317 -17.87 30.32 14.68
CA SER A 317 -19.18 30.96 14.53
C SER A 317 -19.74 30.71 13.13
N GLY A 318 -20.65 29.73 13.05
CA GLY A 318 -21.59 29.59 11.94
C GLY A 318 -21.78 28.16 11.44
N THR A 319 -23.01 27.85 11.03
CA THR A 319 -23.42 26.61 10.35
C THR A 319 -22.68 26.49 9.02
N GLY A 320 -21.45 25.97 9.05
CA GLY A 320 -20.57 25.92 7.88
C GLY A 320 -19.09 25.61 8.15
N GLY A 321 -18.71 25.17 9.36
CA GLY A 321 -17.41 24.53 9.61
C GLY A 321 -16.17 25.39 9.38
N THR A 322 -16.27 26.73 9.46
CA THR A 322 -15.12 27.62 9.28
C THR A 322 -14.54 28.02 10.65
N ILE A 323 -13.24 27.80 10.83
CA ILE A 323 -12.48 28.27 12.00
C ILE A 323 -11.83 29.61 11.64
N VAL A 324 -12.18 30.69 12.35
CA VAL A 324 -11.58 32.01 12.13
C VAL A 324 -10.67 32.38 13.31
N LEU A 325 -9.37 32.45 13.07
CA LEU A 325 -8.37 32.89 14.05
C LEU A 325 -8.09 34.39 13.91
N ARG A 326 -8.84 35.22 14.65
CA ARG A 326 -8.59 36.66 14.72
C ARG A 326 -7.65 36.98 15.88
N THR A 327 -6.62 37.77 15.65
CA THR A 327 -5.88 38.45 16.73
C THR A 327 -6.13 39.96 16.61
N ARG A 328 -6.46 40.61 17.73
CA ARG A 328 -6.54 42.08 17.80
C ARG A 328 -5.15 42.61 18.14
N ASP A 329 -4.79 43.77 17.61
CA ASP A 329 -3.57 44.46 18.04
C ASP A 329 -3.66 44.87 19.52
N THR A 330 -2.53 45.29 20.11
CA THR A 330 -2.46 45.72 21.51
C THR A 330 -3.33 46.96 21.81
N ALA A 331 -3.72 47.70 20.76
CA ALA A 331 -4.61 48.86 20.85
C ALA A 331 -6.11 48.50 20.73
N GLY A 332 -6.44 47.28 20.33
CA GLY A 332 -7.80 46.76 20.24
C GLY A 332 -8.64 47.31 19.07
N THR A 333 -8.04 48.00 18.11
CA THR A 333 -8.74 48.83 17.10
C THR A 333 -8.74 48.27 15.68
N ALA A 334 -7.95 47.24 15.37
CA ALA A 334 -8.00 46.57 14.08
C ALA A 334 -7.89 45.04 14.21
N ASP A 335 -8.64 44.31 13.39
CA ASP A 335 -8.47 42.87 13.20
C ASP A 335 -7.17 42.64 12.42
N VAL A 336 -6.09 42.35 13.14
CA VAL A 336 -4.82 41.97 12.54
C VAL A 336 -4.81 40.45 12.46
N ASN A 337 -5.39 39.89 11.41
CA ASN A 337 -5.56 38.44 11.25
C ASN A 337 -4.21 37.73 11.02
N ARG A 338 -3.35 37.69 12.04
CA ARG A 338 -2.02 37.07 12.02
C ARG A 338 -2.06 35.73 12.74
N MET A 339 -2.18 34.65 11.97
CA MET A 339 -1.82 33.32 12.44
C MET A 339 -0.28 33.23 12.50
N THR A 340 0.30 33.49 13.67
CA THR A 340 1.76 33.39 13.86
C THR A 340 2.08 32.01 14.44
N PHE A 341 2.67 31.13 13.63
CA PHE A 341 3.26 29.89 14.13
C PHE A 341 4.71 30.14 14.48
N THR A 342 5.03 30.19 15.77
CA THR A 342 6.42 30.30 16.24
C THR A 342 6.81 28.98 16.90
N SER A 343 7.50 28.12 16.16
CA SER A 343 8.24 27.01 16.72
C SER A 343 9.66 27.02 16.16
N GLY A 344 10.66 26.75 17.01
CA GLY A 344 12.06 26.59 16.62
C GLY A 344 12.34 25.41 15.67
N ASN A 345 11.31 24.76 15.14
CA ASN A 345 11.33 23.78 14.06
C ASN A 345 10.01 23.83 13.28
N THR A 346 10.13 23.70 11.95
CA THR A 346 9.10 23.55 10.90
C THR A 346 7.63 23.71 11.33
N SER A 347 7.14 24.95 11.38
CA SER A 347 5.70 25.19 11.37
C SER A 347 5.17 25.01 9.94
N SER A 348 4.13 24.18 9.74
CA SER A 348 3.50 23.96 8.43
C SER A 348 2.00 24.23 8.47
N ILE A 349 1.47 24.77 7.37
CA ILE A 349 0.03 24.87 7.10
C ILE A 349 -0.29 23.76 6.07
N GLN A 350 -1.04 22.74 6.48
CA GLN A 350 -1.48 21.66 5.60
C GLN A 350 -2.94 21.90 5.16
N ILE A 351 -3.18 22.03 3.85
CA ILE A 351 -4.51 22.19 3.26
C ILE A 351 -4.77 20.98 2.36
N THR A 352 -5.59 20.03 2.82
CA THR A 352 -5.73 18.72 2.18
C THR A 352 -6.79 18.70 1.06
N ASN A 353 -7.82 19.56 1.13
CA ASN A 353 -8.98 19.53 0.21
C ASN A 353 -9.59 20.92 -0.09
N ALA A 354 -8.81 22.01 -0.02
CA ALA A 354 -9.31 23.37 -0.23
C ALA A 354 -8.25 24.29 -0.88
N SER A 355 -8.68 25.46 -1.37
CA SER A 355 -7.80 26.50 -1.91
C SER A 355 -7.30 27.45 -0.81
N LEU A 356 -6.05 27.91 -0.93
CA LEU A 356 -5.56 29.07 -0.18
C LEU A 356 -5.94 30.35 -0.94
N ASN A 357 -6.94 31.08 -0.46
CA ASN A 357 -7.32 32.37 -1.03
C ASN A 357 -6.50 33.49 -0.38
N LEU A 358 -5.79 34.26 -1.20
CA LEU A 358 -5.03 35.45 -0.76
C LEU A 358 -5.71 36.68 -1.36
N ALA A 359 -5.89 37.72 -0.55
CA ALA A 359 -6.43 38.99 -1.03
C ALA A 359 -5.38 39.72 -1.90
N ASP A 360 -5.84 40.73 -2.64
CA ASP A 360 -4.94 41.60 -3.40
C ASP A 360 -3.88 42.22 -2.49
N SER A 361 -2.67 42.37 -3.02
CA SER A 361 -1.53 42.97 -2.30
C SER A 361 -1.05 42.18 -1.05
N VAL A 362 -1.32 40.88 -0.97
CA VAL A 362 -0.74 39.98 0.04
C VAL A 362 0.54 39.32 -0.51
N ASN A 363 1.66 39.51 0.21
CA ASN A 363 2.91 38.81 -0.10
C ASN A 363 2.89 37.38 0.45
N ILE A 364 3.42 36.44 -0.34
CA ILE A 364 3.85 35.13 0.17
C ILE A 364 5.37 35.21 0.35
N ASP A 365 5.82 35.57 1.54
CA ASP A 365 7.26 35.64 1.83
C ASP A 365 7.82 34.23 2.00
N LEU A 366 8.62 33.78 1.03
CA LEU A 366 9.22 32.45 0.99
C LEU A 366 10.74 32.55 1.03
N GLY A 367 11.39 32.00 2.07
CA GLY A 367 12.84 31.76 2.11
C GLY A 367 13.71 32.95 1.67
N THR A 368 13.75 34.01 2.48
CA THR A 368 14.35 35.32 2.14
C THR A 368 15.86 35.31 1.89
N THR A 369 16.55 34.18 2.12
CA THR A 369 18.03 34.09 2.01
C THR A 369 18.53 33.07 1.00
N THR A 370 17.76 32.01 0.70
CA THR A 370 18.19 30.89 -0.16
C THR A 370 17.17 30.50 -1.23
N GLY A 371 16.11 31.32 -1.38
CA GLY A 371 15.05 31.10 -2.36
C GLY A 371 13.95 30.17 -1.86
N SER A 372 12.90 30.06 -2.66
CA SER A 372 11.65 29.42 -2.32
C SER A 372 11.56 28.03 -2.96
N LYS A 373 11.64 26.96 -2.16
CA LYS A 373 11.46 25.59 -2.67
C LYS A 373 9.97 25.22 -2.69
N ILE A 374 9.31 25.40 -3.83
CA ILE A 374 7.92 24.98 -4.05
C ILE A 374 7.93 23.59 -4.70
N GLY A 375 7.86 22.56 -3.85
CA GLY A 375 7.91 21.16 -4.24
C GLY A 375 9.21 20.46 -3.79
N THR A 376 9.09 19.26 -3.20
CA THR A 376 10.24 18.47 -2.70
C THR A 376 10.66 17.32 -3.62
N ALA A 377 9.82 16.96 -4.59
CA ALA A 377 10.07 15.92 -5.58
C ALA A 377 9.85 16.45 -7.00
N THR A 378 10.47 15.83 -8.01
CA THR A 378 10.34 16.18 -9.44
C THR A 378 8.92 16.01 -9.99
N THR A 379 8.03 15.36 -9.23
CA THR A 379 6.62 15.15 -9.55
C THR A 379 5.70 16.23 -8.97
N GLN A 380 6.20 17.07 -8.06
CA GLN A 380 5.44 18.17 -7.47
C GLN A 380 5.56 19.39 -8.39
N LYS A 381 4.41 19.97 -8.74
CA LYS A 381 4.31 20.95 -9.82
C LYS A 381 3.61 22.21 -9.33
N ILE A 382 4.07 23.37 -9.78
CA ILE A 382 3.29 24.61 -9.67
C ILE A 382 2.16 24.52 -10.70
N GLY A 383 0.93 24.36 -10.21
CA GLY A 383 -0.26 24.46 -11.06
C GLY A 383 -0.61 25.93 -11.22
N PHE A 384 -0.54 26.45 -12.45
CA PHE A 384 -1.17 27.72 -12.79
C PHE A 384 -2.59 27.46 -13.29
N PHE A 385 -3.53 28.36 -13.00
CA PHE A 385 -4.93 28.20 -13.39
C PHE A 385 -5.06 27.99 -14.91
N ASN A 386 -5.81 26.97 -15.30
CA ASN A 386 -6.04 26.60 -16.69
C ASN A 386 -4.77 26.27 -17.50
N ALA A 387 -3.65 25.97 -16.84
CA ALA A 387 -2.41 25.51 -17.44
C ALA A 387 -2.06 24.11 -16.93
N THR A 388 -1.44 23.30 -17.78
CA THR A 388 -0.92 22.01 -17.35
C THR A 388 0.21 22.23 -16.34
N PRO A 389 0.20 21.53 -15.20
CA PRO A 389 1.24 21.68 -14.20
C PRO A 389 2.63 21.41 -14.80
N ILE A 390 3.56 22.34 -14.59
CA ILE A 390 4.88 22.36 -15.24
C ILE A 390 5.83 21.42 -14.48
N VAL A 391 6.48 20.49 -15.20
CA VAL A 391 7.60 19.67 -14.70
C VAL A 391 8.89 20.47 -14.85
N GLN A 392 9.89 20.23 -14.00
CA GLN A 392 11.24 20.78 -14.19
C GLN A 392 11.73 20.56 -15.64
N PRO A 393 12.03 21.63 -16.39
CA PRO A 393 12.52 21.48 -17.75
C PRO A 393 13.87 20.74 -17.79
N ALA A 394 14.02 19.83 -18.74
CA ALA A 394 15.32 19.22 -19.02
C ALA A 394 16.27 20.27 -19.62
N ALA A 395 17.58 20.11 -19.39
CA ALA A 395 18.61 21.00 -19.94
C ALA A 395 18.61 21.10 -21.48
N THR A 396 17.94 20.17 -22.16
CA THR A 396 17.77 20.11 -23.61
C THR A 396 16.50 20.82 -24.10
N THR A 397 15.64 21.29 -23.21
CA THR A 397 14.39 21.97 -23.58
C THR A 397 14.70 23.39 -24.04
N ASP A 398 14.14 23.76 -25.19
CA ASP A 398 14.22 25.12 -25.70
C ASP A 398 13.77 26.14 -24.64
N LEU A 399 14.64 27.12 -24.34
CA LEU A 399 14.39 28.14 -23.30
C LEU A 399 13.09 28.89 -23.56
N GLY A 400 12.74 29.07 -24.83
CA GLY A 400 11.50 29.68 -25.17
C GLY A 400 10.27 28.86 -24.76
N THR A 401 10.29 27.56 -25.04
CA THR A 401 9.27 26.63 -24.59
C THR A 401 9.15 26.63 -23.06
N VAL A 402 10.28 26.72 -22.35
CA VAL A 402 10.30 26.87 -20.89
C VAL A 402 9.55 28.12 -20.44
N LEU A 403 9.95 29.29 -20.96
CA LEU A 403 9.36 30.57 -20.53
C LEU A 403 7.86 30.69 -20.87
N SER A 404 7.41 30.13 -21.99
CA SER A 404 5.98 30.11 -22.32
C SER A 404 5.20 29.16 -21.42
N ASN A 405 5.76 27.99 -21.09
CA ASN A 405 5.13 27.06 -20.15
C ASN A 405 5.01 27.69 -18.76
N LEU A 406 6.01 28.45 -18.32
CA LEU A 406 5.96 29.25 -17.08
C LEU A 406 4.99 30.45 -17.14
N GLY A 407 4.34 30.72 -18.26
CA GLY A 407 3.41 31.84 -18.42
C GLY A 407 4.08 33.22 -18.42
N LEU A 408 5.42 33.28 -18.48
CA LEU A 408 6.19 34.53 -18.50
C LEU A 408 6.21 35.17 -19.90
N ARG A 409 5.66 34.49 -20.90
CA ARG A 409 5.47 34.98 -22.27
C ARG A 409 4.38 34.20 -23.00
N VAL A 410 3.90 34.76 -24.11
CA VAL A 410 2.96 34.11 -25.02
C VAL A 410 3.60 32.91 -25.75
N SER A 411 2.80 31.90 -26.09
CA SER A 411 3.24 30.74 -26.88
C SER A 411 3.42 31.09 -28.36
N GLY A 412 4.43 30.50 -29.01
CA GLY A 412 4.70 30.70 -30.45
C GLY A 412 6.11 30.30 -30.89
N THR A 413 6.32 30.19 -32.20
CA THR A 413 7.62 29.94 -32.84
C THR A 413 8.22 31.26 -33.34
N GLY A 414 9.48 31.54 -33.01
CA GLY A 414 10.16 32.79 -33.42
C GLY A 414 10.16 33.88 -32.35
N TYR A 415 10.85 33.64 -31.23
CA TYR A 415 11.01 34.62 -30.16
C TYR A 415 12.30 35.42 -30.35
N SER A 416 12.18 36.73 -30.55
CA SER A 416 13.31 37.64 -30.67
C SER A 416 13.88 37.97 -29.28
N LEU A 417 15.21 37.94 -29.14
CA LEU A 417 15.87 38.44 -27.93
C LEU A 417 16.15 39.94 -28.09
N ALA A 418 15.29 40.78 -27.51
CA ALA A 418 15.53 42.23 -27.45
C ALA A 418 16.42 42.55 -26.25
N LEU A 419 17.61 43.09 -26.51
CA LEU A 419 18.58 43.48 -25.49
C LEU A 419 18.74 45.00 -25.53
N SER A 420 18.79 45.65 -24.37
CA SER A 420 19.11 47.08 -24.27
C SER A 420 20.61 47.36 -24.45
N GLY A 421 21.41 46.35 -24.80
CA GLY A 421 22.88 46.42 -24.92
C GLY A 421 23.46 45.30 -25.78
N SER A 422 24.78 45.16 -25.78
CA SER A 422 25.49 44.14 -26.59
C SER A 422 25.16 42.72 -26.15
N PHE A 423 24.97 41.81 -27.12
CA PHE A 423 24.87 40.38 -26.87
C PHE A 423 26.24 39.78 -26.54
N ALA A 424 26.38 39.14 -25.38
CA ALA A 424 27.58 38.41 -24.97
C ALA A 424 27.22 36.94 -24.70
N SER A 425 27.92 36.00 -25.33
CA SER A 425 27.75 34.56 -25.12
C SER A 425 29.04 33.92 -24.60
N ALA A 426 28.94 33.09 -23.57
CA ALA A 426 30.07 32.31 -23.06
C ALA A 426 30.46 31.14 -23.98
N GLY A 427 29.52 30.68 -24.81
CA GLY A 427 29.74 29.65 -25.83
C GLY A 427 29.75 30.20 -27.25
N SER A 428 29.97 29.31 -28.23
CA SER A 428 29.97 29.66 -29.64
C SER A 428 28.57 30.01 -30.14
N VAL A 429 28.41 31.15 -30.82
CA VAL A 429 27.23 31.46 -31.62
C VAL A 429 27.35 30.69 -32.94
N ARG A 430 26.35 29.86 -33.26
CA ARG A 430 26.28 29.14 -34.53
C ARG A 430 25.28 29.84 -35.45
N SER A 431 25.75 30.33 -36.60
CA SER A 431 24.87 30.81 -37.66
C SER A 431 24.49 29.65 -38.59
N ALA A 432 23.22 29.61 -39.01
CA ALA A 432 22.77 28.64 -40.00
C ALA A 432 23.33 28.96 -41.39
N SER A 433 23.54 27.93 -42.21
CA SER A 433 23.91 28.05 -43.62
C SER A 433 22.91 27.31 -44.50
N ALA A 434 22.63 27.85 -45.69
CA ALA A 434 21.83 27.19 -46.73
C ALA A 434 22.72 26.83 -47.91
N SER A 435 22.43 25.69 -48.53
CA SER A 435 22.98 25.32 -49.83
C SER A 435 22.02 25.78 -50.91
N THR A 436 22.45 26.70 -51.76
CA THR A 436 21.63 27.28 -52.82
C THR A 436 22.18 26.84 -54.17
N THR A 437 21.34 26.22 -55.00
CA THR A 437 21.75 25.58 -56.25
C THR A 437 21.06 26.17 -57.48
N THR A 438 20.09 27.06 -57.28
CA THR A 438 19.26 27.67 -58.31
C THR A 438 18.92 29.11 -57.95
N THR A 439 18.31 29.84 -58.89
CA THR A 439 17.83 31.22 -58.67
C THR A 439 16.92 31.30 -57.45
N ALA A 440 17.22 32.21 -56.53
CA ALA A 440 16.46 32.38 -55.29
C ALA A 440 16.32 33.86 -54.92
N THR A 441 15.21 34.22 -54.25
CA THR A 441 15.02 35.54 -53.64
C THR A 441 15.13 35.40 -52.14
N LEU A 442 16.08 36.09 -51.53
CA LEU A 442 16.25 36.13 -50.09
C LEU A 442 15.16 37.01 -49.46
N THR A 443 14.74 36.66 -48.26
CA THR A 443 13.83 37.43 -47.41
C THR A 443 14.57 37.88 -46.16
N THR A 444 14.03 38.82 -45.39
CA THR A 444 14.61 39.24 -44.11
C THR A 444 14.71 38.11 -43.07
N GLY A 445 14.03 36.98 -43.28
CA GLY A 445 14.15 35.76 -42.48
C GLY A 445 15.01 34.66 -43.11
N SER A 446 15.61 34.88 -44.29
CA SER A 446 16.52 33.90 -44.90
C SER A 446 17.80 33.74 -44.07
N VAL A 447 18.43 32.56 -44.14
CA VAL A 447 19.67 32.32 -43.39
C VAL A 447 20.80 33.24 -43.87
N GLU A 448 21.64 33.67 -42.94
CA GLU A 448 22.72 34.62 -43.20
C GLU A 448 23.73 34.09 -44.22
N TYR A 449 24.15 32.82 -44.11
CA TYR A 449 25.17 32.23 -44.96
C TYR A 449 24.54 31.46 -46.14
N GLN A 450 24.74 31.96 -47.35
CA GLN A 450 24.30 31.36 -48.61
C GLN A 450 25.50 30.71 -49.31
N LEU A 451 25.54 29.37 -49.29
CA LEU A 451 26.57 28.57 -49.95
C LEU A 451 26.08 28.21 -51.35
N CYS A 452 26.56 28.95 -52.33
CA CYS A 452 26.08 28.92 -53.70
C CYS A 452 26.86 27.91 -54.54
N ASN A 453 26.16 26.89 -55.05
CA ASN A 453 26.69 25.92 -56.00
C ASN A 453 26.07 26.12 -57.38
N ALA A 454 26.81 26.74 -58.30
CA ALA A 454 26.40 27.02 -59.67
C ALA A 454 26.83 25.95 -60.68
N THR A 455 27.13 24.72 -60.23
CA THR A 455 27.54 23.62 -61.13
C THR A 455 26.52 23.37 -62.24
N ALA A 456 25.23 23.50 -61.95
CA ALA A 456 24.14 23.28 -62.90
C ALA A 456 23.90 24.44 -63.89
N GLY A 457 24.48 25.62 -63.65
CA GLY A 457 24.28 26.81 -64.47
C GLY A 457 24.47 28.10 -63.69
N ALA A 458 24.70 29.20 -64.40
CA ALA A 458 24.74 30.53 -63.78
C ALA A 458 23.34 30.91 -63.29
N TYR A 459 23.25 31.51 -62.11
CA TYR A 459 21.95 31.87 -61.52
C TYR A 459 22.05 33.14 -60.67
N THR A 460 20.88 33.66 -60.29
CA THR A 460 20.77 34.93 -59.55
C THR A 460 20.26 34.72 -58.12
N ILE A 461 20.89 35.38 -57.17
CA ILE A 461 20.37 35.58 -55.82
C ILE A 461 19.86 37.01 -55.72
N THR A 462 18.56 37.19 -55.54
CA THR A 462 17.96 38.51 -55.37
C THR A 462 17.89 38.88 -53.90
N LEU A 463 18.43 40.05 -53.53
CA LEU A 463 18.38 40.57 -52.16
C LEU A 463 16.97 41.10 -51.83
N PRO A 464 16.52 41.05 -50.56
CA PRO A 464 15.21 41.55 -50.19
C PRO A 464 15.16 43.08 -50.25
N THR A 465 13.97 43.60 -50.54
CA THR A 465 13.63 45.00 -50.30
C THR A 465 13.26 45.18 -48.83
N THR A 466 14.06 45.96 -48.11
CA THR A 466 13.86 46.29 -46.69
C THR A 466 14.26 47.73 -46.44
N THR A 467 13.55 48.43 -45.55
CA THR A 467 13.90 49.76 -45.01
C THR A 467 14.55 49.67 -43.63
N THR A 468 14.63 48.47 -43.05
CA THR A 468 15.31 48.21 -41.78
C THR A 468 16.76 47.84 -42.05
N ALA A 469 17.69 48.62 -41.49
CA ALA A 469 19.12 48.37 -41.58
C ALA A 469 19.56 47.21 -40.67
N GLY A 470 20.65 46.55 -41.04
CA GLY A 470 21.34 45.58 -40.17
C GLY A 470 21.12 44.10 -40.51
N TYR A 471 20.20 43.74 -41.41
CA TYR A 471 20.18 42.39 -42.00
C TYR A 471 21.48 42.15 -42.76
N ARG A 472 22.08 40.98 -42.55
CA ARG A 472 23.36 40.61 -43.14
C ARG A 472 23.21 39.32 -43.94
N PHE A 473 23.82 39.27 -45.13
CA PHE A 473 23.96 38.06 -45.91
C PHE A 473 25.41 37.88 -46.34
N THR A 474 25.94 36.68 -46.16
CA THR A 474 27.22 36.26 -46.74
C THR A 474 26.94 35.27 -47.85
N ILE A 475 27.18 35.68 -49.09
CA ILE A 475 26.97 34.86 -50.28
C ILE A 475 28.34 34.39 -50.74
N LYS A 476 28.54 33.07 -50.82
CA LYS A 476 29.81 32.45 -51.19
C LYS A 476 29.60 31.46 -52.31
N LYS A 477 30.33 31.61 -53.41
CA LYS A 477 30.41 30.56 -54.43
C LYS A 477 31.31 29.43 -53.92
N VAL A 478 30.79 28.22 -53.83
CA VAL A 478 31.53 27.06 -53.27
C VAL A 478 32.03 26.09 -54.34
N ASP A 479 31.49 26.15 -55.55
CA ASP A 479 31.82 25.26 -56.65
C ASP A 479 32.87 25.87 -57.61
N SER A 480 33.56 25.00 -58.35
CA SER A 480 34.63 25.35 -59.29
C SER A 480 34.18 25.63 -60.73
N SER A 481 32.86 25.60 -61.01
CA SER A 481 32.37 25.85 -62.37
C SER A 481 32.57 27.32 -62.77
N ALA A 482 32.68 27.56 -64.09
CA ALA A 482 32.76 28.90 -64.68
C ALA A 482 31.44 29.68 -64.58
N ASN A 483 30.36 29.04 -64.13
CA ASN A 483 29.05 29.65 -63.99
C ASN A 483 29.04 30.65 -62.83
N ALA A 484 28.73 31.90 -63.12
CA ALA A 484 28.70 32.94 -62.10
C ALA A 484 27.43 32.88 -61.24
N VAL A 485 27.58 33.26 -59.97
CA VAL A 485 26.45 33.59 -59.10
C VAL A 485 26.30 35.11 -59.12
N THR A 486 25.19 35.59 -59.67
CA THR A 486 24.89 37.02 -59.73
C THR A 486 24.03 37.39 -58.55
N ILE A 487 24.38 38.45 -57.84
CA ILE A 487 23.62 38.95 -56.70
C ILE A 487 22.93 40.22 -57.18
N ALA A 488 21.60 40.18 -57.25
CA ALA A 488 20.79 41.28 -57.75
C ALA A 488 20.28 42.14 -56.60
N GLY A 489 20.51 43.45 -56.71
CA GLY A 489 20.11 44.46 -55.73
C GLY A 489 20.96 45.72 -55.87
N THR A 490 20.54 46.81 -55.24
CA THR A 490 21.35 48.04 -55.22
C THR A 490 22.47 47.87 -54.19
N ILE A 491 23.68 47.51 -54.64
CA ILE A 491 24.84 47.16 -53.81
C ILE A 491 25.93 48.21 -54.06
N ASP A 492 26.25 49.04 -53.06
CA ASP A 492 27.17 50.17 -53.19
C ASP A 492 26.89 51.07 -54.42
N GLY A 493 25.61 51.19 -54.80
CA GLY A 493 25.17 51.97 -55.96
C GLY A 493 25.18 51.23 -57.31
N ALA A 494 25.70 50.00 -57.37
CA ALA A 494 25.60 49.12 -58.55
C ALA A 494 24.35 48.22 -58.46
N THR A 495 23.79 47.80 -59.61
CA THR A 495 22.57 46.96 -59.65
C THR A 495 22.82 45.47 -59.44
N ASN A 496 24.06 45.01 -59.57
CA ASN A 496 24.44 43.62 -59.40
C ASN A 496 25.87 43.51 -58.85
N TYR A 497 26.14 42.41 -58.13
CA TYR A 497 27.49 41.97 -57.77
C TYR A 497 27.69 40.51 -58.19
N THR A 498 28.82 40.18 -58.81
CA THR A 498 29.01 38.86 -59.43
C THR A 498 30.15 38.08 -58.79
N LEU A 499 29.86 36.84 -58.40
CA LEU A 499 30.85 35.87 -57.92
C LEU A 499 31.16 34.87 -59.05
N ALA A 500 32.25 35.08 -59.77
CA ALA A 500 32.62 34.28 -60.94
C ALA A 500 33.54 33.09 -60.63
N THR A 501 34.32 33.15 -59.55
CA THR A 501 35.33 32.13 -59.22
C THR A 501 35.06 31.45 -57.88
N GLN A 502 35.57 30.23 -57.71
CA GLN A 502 35.38 29.44 -56.50
C GLN A 502 35.92 30.15 -55.27
N TYR A 503 35.20 30.00 -54.15
CA TYR A 503 35.52 30.54 -52.83
C TYR A 503 35.49 32.06 -52.70
N LYS A 504 35.13 32.77 -53.77
CA LYS A 504 34.75 34.17 -53.67
C LYS A 504 33.49 34.31 -52.85
N TYR A 505 33.50 35.26 -51.94
CA TYR A 505 32.34 35.62 -51.15
C TYR A 505 32.19 37.13 -51.05
N VAL A 506 30.97 37.55 -50.76
CA VAL A 506 30.66 38.91 -50.37
C VAL A 506 29.72 38.89 -49.18
N THR A 507 30.01 39.72 -48.19
CA THR A 507 29.14 39.98 -47.05
C THR A 507 28.51 41.35 -47.23
N LEU A 508 27.20 41.35 -47.24
CA LEU A 508 26.35 42.51 -47.53
C LEU A 508 25.55 42.86 -46.27
N ILE A 509 25.37 44.15 -46.00
CA ILE A 509 24.49 44.63 -44.94
C ILE A 509 23.44 45.59 -45.50
N SER A 510 22.19 45.41 -45.09
CA SER A 510 21.09 46.29 -45.48
C SER A 510 21.21 47.66 -44.80
N THR A 511 20.73 48.67 -45.50
CA THR A 511 20.71 50.07 -45.04
C THR A 511 19.29 50.52 -44.71
N THR A 512 19.15 51.78 -44.26
CA THR A 512 17.83 52.40 -44.04
C THR A 512 17.14 52.79 -45.35
N ALA A 513 17.86 52.80 -46.48
CA ALA A 513 17.29 53.06 -47.81
C ALA A 513 16.73 51.75 -48.40
N SER A 514 15.48 51.79 -48.87
CA SER A 514 14.75 50.61 -49.35
C SER A 514 15.54 49.85 -50.43
N GLY A 515 15.86 48.59 -50.15
CA GLY A 515 16.54 47.70 -51.10
C GLY A 515 17.98 48.07 -51.44
N SER A 516 18.61 48.92 -50.61
CA SER A 516 20.02 49.31 -50.75
C SER A 516 20.90 48.59 -49.72
N TRP A 517 22.04 48.08 -50.20
CA TRP A 517 22.97 47.23 -49.47
C TRP A 517 24.40 47.76 -49.59
N PHE A 518 25.20 47.61 -48.54
CA PHE A 518 26.63 47.92 -48.55
C PHE A 518 27.48 46.66 -48.45
N ILE A 519 28.62 46.65 -49.15
CA ILE A 519 29.63 45.60 -48.99
C ILE A 519 30.42 45.89 -47.71
N VAL A 520 30.45 44.91 -46.80
CA VAL A 520 31.19 45.00 -45.53
C VAL A 520 32.28 43.95 -45.38
N GLY A 521 32.42 43.07 -46.37
CA GLY A 521 33.49 42.07 -46.43
C GLY A 521 33.43 41.28 -47.74
N GLY A 522 34.57 40.75 -48.18
CA GLY A 522 34.68 39.95 -49.39
C GLY A 522 36.13 39.70 -49.76
N ASN A 523 36.36 38.86 -50.77
CA ASN A 523 37.71 38.55 -51.25
C ASN A 523 37.78 38.33 -52.76
#